data_AF-A0A369QAZ4-F1
#
_entry.id   AF-A0A369QAZ4-F1
#
_cell.length_a   1.000
_cell.length_b   1.000
_cell.length_c   1.000
_cell.angle_alpha   90.00
_cell.angle_beta   90.00
_cell.angle_gamma   90.00
#
_symmetry.space_group_name_H-M   'P 1'
#
loop_
_entity.id
_entity.type
_entity.pdbx_description
1 polymer ?
#
loop_
_entity_poly.entity_id
_entity_poly.type
_entity_poly.pdbx_seq_one_letter_code
_entity_poly.pdbx_strand_id
1 'polypeptide(L)'
;MSTREASGNDDPVIESRDQLVAPMQQGEKPKSDWRIGTEHEKLVFDVKDFTAPAYDQPGGIRDILMAMRRFGWEPVEENGPDGTSKVIALKGQDGAVSLEPAGQLELSGAPLENLHDTCAETGRHLTQVKEIGAELGVGFLGLGMWPDKTREELPIMPKGRYEIMMRHMPRVGSLGLDMMLRTCTIQVNLDYSSEADMAKKFRTGLALQPLATALFANSPFTEGKPNGYLSYRSHIWSDTDPQRTGMLPFVFDEDFGYERWTDYMLDVPMYFVFRDGKYIDAAGHSFRDFLKGELAVLPGEKPRQGDWWDHLSTAFPEVRLKSFLEMRGADGGPWSRICALPAFWVGILYEDSALDAAWDLVKHWSVEEREALRNAVPKLGLDAPIPGERKLHDLAREVLAIARDGLTKRARLNTSGDNETGFLETLDEIVASGKVPAQRLLDKYHGEWDGDVTRVYKYAF
;
A
#
# COMPACT_ATOMS: atom_id res chain seq x y z
N MET A 1 -1.88 -6.32 -8.75
CA MET A 1 -2.01 -7.67 -8.14
C MET A 1 -0.66 -8.40 -8.12
N SER A 2 -0.26 -8.98 -6.99
CA SER A 2 1.02 -9.70 -6.81
C SER A 2 0.89 -11.23 -6.88
N THR A 3 -0.26 -11.73 -7.35
CA THR A 3 -0.55 -13.16 -7.47
C THR A 3 -0.16 -13.61 -8.88
N ARG A 4 0.76 -14.56 -8.97
CA ARG A 4 1.27 -15.08 -10.24
C ARG A 4 0.38 -16.23 -10.72
N GLU A 5 -0.24 -16.08 -11.89
CA GLU A 5 -0.71 -17.25 -12.65
C GLU A 5 0.53 -17.95 -13.24
N ALA A 6 0.49 -19.28 -13.40
CA ALA A 6 1.65 -20.03 -13.89
C ALA A 6 2.16 -19.44 -15.22
N SER A 7 3.40 -18.92 -15.22
CA SER A 7 3.99 -18.35 -16.44
C SER A 7 4.12 -19.44 -17.49
N GLY A 8 3.60 -19.17 -18.70
CA GLY A 8 3.76 -20.05 -19.85
C GLY A 8 5.23 -20.21 -20.27
N ASN A 9 5.49 -21.17 -21.16
CA ASN A 9 6.83 -21.50 -21.66
C ASN A 9 7.55 -20.37 -22.43
N ASP A 10 6.93 -19.20 -22.61
CA ASP A 10 7.43 -18.08 -23.43
C ASP A 10 8.04 -16.93 -22.60
N ASP A 11 8.24 -17.07 -21.29
CA ASP A 11 8.88 -16.04 -20.44
C ASP A 11 10.40 -15.93 -20.73
N PRO A 12 10.88 -14.85 -21.38
CA PRO A 12 12.26 -14.77 -21.88
C PRO A 12 13.31 -14.71 -20.75
N VAL A 13 14.48 -15.28 -21.00
CA VAL A 13 15.65 -15.11 -20.12
C VAL A 13 16.19 -13.68 -20.24
N ILE A 14 16.64 -13.12 -19.12
CA ILE A 14 17.32 -11.82 -19.09
C ILE A 14 18.78 -12.00 -19.52
N GLU A 15 19.16 -11.31 -20.59
CA GLU A 15 20.49 -11.38 -21.23
C GLU A 15 21.24 -10.05 -21.15
N SER A 16 20.56 -8.95 -20.85
CA SER A 16 21.10 -7.60 -20.87
C SER A 16 20.55 -6.75 -19.73
N ARG A 17 21.28 -5.68 -19.41
CA ARG A 17 20.86 -4.69 -18.42
C ARG A 17 19.65 -3.87 -18.89
N ASP A 18 19.55 -3.59 -20.19
CA ASP A 18 18.41 -2.87 -20.77
C ASP A 18 17.07 -3.56 -20.45
N GLN A 19 17.05 -4.90 -20.41
CA GLN A 19 15.86 -5.67 -20.04
C GLN A 19 15.46 -5.49 -18.55
N LEU A 20 16.40 -5.14 -17.67
CA LEU A 20 16.10 -4.83 -16.26
C LEU A 20 15.49 -3.43 -16.11
N VAL A 21 15.89 -2.50 -16.99
CA VAL A 21 15.39 -1.12 -17.01
C VAL A 21 14.04 -1.01 -17.74
N ALA A 22 13.82 -1.87 -18.74
CA ALA A 22 12.65 -1.85 -19.62
C ALA A 22 11.28 -1.77 -18.92
N PRO A 23 11.01 -2.44 -17.76
CA PRO A 23 9.71 -2.33 -17.11
C PRO A 23 9.33 -0.90 -16.72
N MET A 24 10.30 -0.07 -16.32
CA MET A 24 10.05 1.32 -15.96
C MET A 24 9.89 2.18 -17.23
N GLN A 25 10.72 1.97 -18.25
CA GLN A 25 10.59 2.68 -19.53
C GLN A 25 9.25 2.40 -20.22
N GLN A 26 8.78 1.16 -20.19
CA GLN A 26 7.47 0.76 -20.73
C GLN A 26 6.29 1.29 -19.89
N GLY A 27 6.57 1.78 -18.68
CA GLY A 27 5.60 2.48 -17.84
C GLY A 27 5.31 3.92 -18.28
N GLU A 28 6.16 4.52 -19.12
CA GLU A 28 5.97 5.87 -19.63
C GLU A 28 4.70 5.96 -20.50
N LYS A 29 3.85 6.94 -20.18
CA LYS A 29 2.58 7.17 -20.88
C LYS A 29 2.35 8.65 -21.14
N PRO A 30 1.75 9.04 -22.28
CA PRO A 30 1.30 10.41 -22.45
C PRO A 30 0.23 10.75 -21.40
N LYS A 31 0.14 12.03 -21.02
CA LYS A 31 -0.74 12.51 -19.94
C LYS A 31 -2.23 12.18 -20.15
N SER A 32 -2.68 12.01 -21.40
CA SER A 32 -4.03 11.55 -21.76
C SER A 32 -4.33 10.13 -21.28
N ASP A 33 -3.30 9.32 -21.15
CA ASP A 33 -3.39 7.89 -20.88
C ASP A 33 -3.06 7.58 -19.41
N TRP A 34 -2.75 8.61 -18.61
CA TRP A 34 -2.59 8.48 -17.17
C TRP A 34 -3.90 8.03 -16.52
N ARG A 35 -3.77 7.10 -15.57
CA ARG A 35 -4.86 6.50 -14.81
C ARG A 35 -4.57 6.55 -13.32
N ILE A 36 -5.56 6.21 -12.51
CA ILE A 36 -5.52 6.21 -11.06
C ILE A 36 -5.90 4.79 -10.64
N GLY A 37 -4.93 4.03 -10.14
CA GLY A 37 -5.21 2.75 -9.47
C GLY A 37 -5.25 2.97 -7.97
N THR A 38 -6.28 2.50 -7.28
CA THR A 38 -6.38 2.63 -5.82
C THR A 38 -6.43 1.26 -5.18
N GLU A 39 -5.57 1.04 -4.19
CA GLU A 39 -5.52 -0.21 -3.44
C GLU A 39 -5.92 0.05 -1.99
N HIS A 40 -6.72 -0.84 -1.39
CA HIS A 40 -7.06 -0.72 0.02
C HIS A 40 -7.36 -2.05 0.71
N GLU A 41 -6.79 -2.21 1.90
CA GLU A 41 -6.92 -3.40 2.74
C GLU A 41 -7.94 -3.15 3.86
N LYS A 42 -8.59 -4.23 4.30
CA LYS A 42 -9.65 -4.21 5.32
C LYS A 42 -9.45 -5.38 6.28
N LEU A 43 -9.58 -5.13 7.58
CA LEU A 43 -9.57 -6.19 8.58
C LEU A 43 -10.93 -6.90 8.57
N VAL A 44 -10.93 -8.22 8.44
CA VAL A 44 -12.16 -9.04 8.48
C VAL A 44 -12.31 -9.63 9.87
N PHE A 45 -13.49 -9.54 10.47
CA PHE A 45 -13.75 -10.09 11.80
C PHE A 45 -15.13 -10.75 11.89
N ASP A 46 -15.28 -11.75 12.76
CA ASP A 46 -16.57 -12.36 13.12
C ASP A 46 -17.40 -11.41 13.99
N VAL A 47 -18.64 -11.13 13.61
CA VAL A 47 -19.48 -10.13 14.32
C VAL A 47 -19.88 -10.56 15.73
N LYS A 48 -19.81 -11.86 16.06
CA LYS A 48 -20.22 -12.42 17.35
C LYS A 48 -19.17 -12.20 18.42
N ASP A 49 -17.89 -12.38 18.09
CA ASP A 49 -16.79 -12.37 19.07
C ASP A 49 -15.55 -11.58 18.63
N PHE A 50 -15.60 -10.91 17.48
CA PHE A 50 -14.54 -10.08 16.92
C PHE A 50 -13.24 -10.82 16.58
N THR A 51 -13.27 -12.16 16.48
CA THR A 51 -12.10 -12.94 16.04
C THR A 51 -11.83 -12.76 14.55
N ALA A 52 -10.58 -12.93 14.12
CA ALA A 52 -10.23 -12.94 12.70
C ALA A 52 -10.59 -14.31 12.10
N PRO A 53 -11.43 -14.38 11.05
CA PRO A 53 -11.88 -15.66 10.52
C PRO A 53 -10.75 -16.39 9.79
N ALA A 54 -10.58 -17.68 10.08
CA ALA A 54 -9.65 -18.54 9.36
C ALA A 54 -10.11 -18.79 7.91
N TYR A 55 -9.21 -19.33 7.09
CA TYR A 55 -9.48 -19.55 5.68
C TYR A 55 -10.59 -20.58 5.42
N ASP A 56 -10.48 -21.78 6.00
CA ASP A 56 -11.39 -22.92 5.73
C ASP A 56 -12.57 -23.04 6.72
N GLN A 57 -12.67 -22.15 7.72
CA GLN A 57 -13.78 -22.21 8.68
C GLN A 57 -15.12 -21.89 7.99
N PRO A 58 -16.26 -22.40 8.49
CA PRO A 58 -17.56 -22.01 7.98
C PRO A 58 -17.77 -20.49 8.10
N GLY A 59 -18.15 -19.83 7.00
CA GLY A 59 -18.26 -18.36 6.95
C GLY A 59 -16.90 -17.63 6.90
N GLY A 60 -15.81 -18.38 6.72
CA GLY A 60 -14.45 -17.87 6.69
C GLY A 60 -14.05 -17.20 5.37
N ILE A 61 -12.76 -16.87 5.24
CA ILE A 61 -12.22 -16.12 4.09
C ILE A 61 -12.55 -16.79 2.75
N ARG A 62 -12.44 -18.12 2.66
CA ARG A 62 -12.80 -18.85 1.43
C ARG A 62 -14.25 -18.61 1.04
N ASP A 63 -15.16 -18.68 2.01
CA ASP A 63 -16.60 -18.54 1.76
C ASP A 63 -16.94 -17.10 1.33
N ILE A 64 -16.26 -16.09 1.89
CA ILE A 64 -16.35 -14.69 1.44
C ILE A 64 -15.94 -14.57 -0.03
N LEU A 65 -14.76 -15.07 -0.41
CA LEU A 65 -14.27 -15.00 -1.79
C LEU A 65 -15.21 -15.72 -2.77
N MET A 66 -15.72 -16.88 -2.37
CA MET A 66 -16.64 -17.65 -3.22
C MET A 66 -18.00 -16.98 -3.39
N ALA A 67 -18.50 -16.28 -2.37
CA ALA A 67 -19.74 -15.52 -2.45
C ALA A 67 -19.63 -14.33 -3.41
N MET A 68 -18.44 -13.71 -3.53
CA MET A 68 -18.21 -12.59 -4.45
C MET A 68 -18.44 -12.96 -5.93
N ARG A 69 -18.37 -14.24 -6.30
CA ARG A 69 -18.63 -14.70 -7.68
C ARG A 69 -20.00 -14.27 -8.21
N ARG A 70 -20.99 -14.08 -7.35
CA ARG A 70 -22.33 -13.61 -7.76
C ARG A 70 -22.33 -12.19 -8.34
N PHE A 71 -21.29 -11.41 -8.06
CA PHE A 71 -21.06 -10.07 -8.59
C PHE A 71 -20.13 -10.04 -9.81
N GLY A 72 -19.82 -11.21 -10.39
CA GLY A 72 -18.99 -11.32 -11.60
C GLY A 72 -17.49 -11.46 -11.34
N TRP A 73 -17.08 -11.72 -10.11
CA TRP A 73 -15.68 -12.01 -9.77
C TRP A 73 -15.31 -13.46 -10.13
N GLU A 74 -14.16 -13.63 -10.76
CA GLU A 74 -13.61 -14.92 -11.17
C GLU A 74 -12.49 -15.37 -10.22
N PRO A 75 -12.55 -16.60 -9.68
CA PRO A 75 -11.51 -17.12 -8.80
C PRO A 75 -10.13 -17.21 -9.47
N VAL A 76 -9.10 -16.83 -8.71
CA VAL A 76 -7.71 -17.12 -9.00
C VAL A 76 -7.22 -18.09 -7.93
N GLU A 77 -6.71 -19.24 -8.39
CA GLU A 77 -6.31 -20.33 -7.52
C GLU A 77 -4.79 -20.49 -7.44
N GLU A 78 -4.31 -20.94 -6.29
CA GLU A 78 -2.93 -21.35 -6.07
C GLU A 78 -2.89 -22.79 -5.57
N ASN A 79 -1.99 -23.60 -6.14
CA ASN A 79 -1.78 -24.96 -5.72
C ASN A 79 -0.90 -24.99 -4.46
N GLY A 80 -1.41 -25.61 -3.40
CA GLY A 80 -0.67 -25.89 -2.20
C GLY A 80 0.41 -26.97 -2.41
N PRO A 81 1.35 -27.11 -1.44
CA PRO A 81 2.40 -28.14 -1.49
C PRO A 81 1.87 -29.59 -1.56
N ASP A 82 0.65 -29.81 -1.07
CA ASP A 82 -0.07 -31.10 -1.08
C ASP A 82 -0.87 -31.34 -2.37
N GLY A 83 -0.80 -30.43 -3.34
CA GLY A 83 -1.53 -30.49 -4.60
C GLY A 83 -2.99 -30.04 -4.51
N THR A 84 -3.45 -29.51 -3.35
CA THR A 84 -4.79 -28.93 -3.23
C THR A 84 -4.82 -27.52 -3.82
N SER A 85 -5.85 -27.21 -4.61
CA SER A 85 -6.05 -25.87 -5.17
C SER A 85 -6.87 -25.01 -4.20
N LYS A 86 -6.40 -23.80 -3.87
CA LYS A 86 -7.07 -22.86 -2.97
C LYS A 86 -7.32 -21.54 -3.70
N VAL A 87 -8.52 -20.97 -3.55
CA VAL A 87 -8.85 -19.64 -4.07
C VAL A 87 -8.21 -18.59 -3.17
N ILE A 88 -7.26 -17.83 -3.72
CA ILE A 88 -6.44 -16.88 -2.96
C ILE A 88 -6.61 -15.43 -3.41
N ALA A 89 -7.29 -15.24 -4.53
CA ALA A 89 -7.63 -13.96 -5.10
C ALA A 89 -8.83 -14.11 -6.04
N LEU A 90 -9.38 -12.99 -6.48
CA LEU A 90 -10.38 -12.90 -7.53
C LEU A 90 -9.97 -11.83 -8.53
N LYS A 91 -10.38 -12.00 -9.78
CA LYS A 91 -10.27 -10.99 -10.84
C LYS A 91 -11.66 -10.59 -11.34
N GLY A 92 -11.81 -9.33 -11.72
CA GLY A 92 -13.09 -8.80 -12.18
C GLY A 92 -12.92 -7.48 -12.91
N GLN A 93 -14.05 -6.87 -13.29
CA GLN A 93 -14.05 -5.59 -14.00
C GLN A 93 -13.44 -4.45 -13.16
N ASP A 94 -13.68 -4.48 -11.84
CA ASP A 94 -13.19 -3.50 -10.86
C ASP A 94 -11.77 -3.83 -10.36
N GLY A 95 -11.00 -4.59 -11.15
CA GLY A 95 -9.63 -4.98 -10.84
C GLY A 95 -9.53 -6.35 -10.16
N ALA A 96 -8.99 -6.37 -8.94
CA ALA A 96 -8.60 -7.59 -8.25
C ALA A 96 -8.94 -7.55 -6.76
N VAL A 97 -9.49 -8.65 -6.24
CA VAL A 97 -9.61 -8.87 -4.79
C VAL A 97 -8.54 -9.85 -4.37
N SER A 98 -7.73 -9.51 -3.37
CA SER A 98 -6.61 -10.34 -2.94
C SER A 98 -6.57 -10.47 -1.41
N LEU A 99 -5.74 -11.39 -0.92
CA LEU A 99 -5.56 -11.64 0.51
C LEU A 99 -4.14 -11.34 0.94
N GLU A 100 -4.01 -10.53 1.98
CA GLU A 100 -2.78 -10.32 2.76
C GLU A 100 -2.54 -11.49 3.74
N PRO A 101 -1.35 -11.59 4.38
CA PRO A 101 -0.93 -12.77 5.13
C PRO A 101 -1.89 -13.28 6.21
N ALA A 102 -2.65 -12.40 6.87
CA ALA A 102 -3.61 -12.77 7.90
C ALA A 102 -5.07 -12.65 7.46
N GLY A 103 -5.33 -12.59 6.16
CA GLY A 103 -6.69 -12.54 5.61
C GLY A 103 -7.28 -11.13 5.57
N GLN A 104 -6.45 -10.08 5.68
CA GLN A 104 -6.90 -8.74 5.33
C GLN A 104 -7.35 -8.76 3.87
N LEU A 105 -8.57 -8.29 3.62
CA LEU A 105 -9.18 -8.33 2.30
C LEU A 105 -8.77 -7.07 1.55
N GLU A 106 -8.04 -7.24 0.46
CA GLU A 106 -7.57 -6.16 -0.40
C GLU A 106 -8.50 -6.00 -1.60
N LEU A 107 -8.75 -4.76 -2.01
CA LEU A 107 -9.09 -4.44 -3.40
C LEU A 107 -7.88 -3.74 -4.02
N SER A 108 -7.35 -4.29 -5.11
CA SER A 108 -6.46 -3.63 -6.04
C SER A 108 -7.30 -3.16 -7.23
N GLY A 109 -7.79 -1.92 -7.16
CA GLY A 109 -8.74 -1.35 -8.11
C GLY A 109 -8.22 -1.25 -9.54
N ALA A 110 -9.13 -1.09 -10.49
CA ALA A 110 -8.79 -0.90 -11.90
C ALA A 110 -8.05 0.45 -12.12
N PRO A 111 -7.28 0.58 -13.21
CA PRO A 111 -6.70 1.87 -13.59
C PRO A 111 -7.78 2.78 -14.19
N LEU A 112 -8.29 3.74 -13.40
CA LEU A 112 -9.42 4.60 -13.74
C LEU A 112 -9.01 6.00 -14.20
N GLU A 113 -9.85 6.69 -14.97
CA GLU A 113 -9.50 7.99 -15.56
C GLU A 113 -9.60 9.16 -14.57
N ASN A 114 -10.53 9.05 -13.62
CA ASN A 114 -10.88 10.11 -12.68
C ASN A 114 -11.27 9.55 -11.29
N LEU A 115 -11.31 10.44 -10.31
CA LEU A 115 -11.58 10.13 -8.91
C LEU A 115 -13.05 9.80 -8.65
N HIS A 116 -13.99 10.27 -9.48
CA HIS A 116 -15.39 9.87 -9.38
C HIS A 116 -15.56 8.38 -9.66
N ASP A 117 -14.91 7.87 -10.71
CA ASP A 117 -14.88 6.43 -11.02
C ASP A 117 -14.20 5.64 -9.91
N THR A 118 -13.08 6.16 -9.37
CA THR A 118 -12.35 5.54 -8.25
C THR A 118 -13.24 5.37 -7.01
N CYS A 119 -13.98 6.41 -6.67
CA CYS A 119 -14.88 6.40 -5.53
C CYS A 119 -16.13 5.55 -5.77
N ALA A 120 -16.63 5.49 -7.01
CA ALA A 120 -17.71 4.61 -7.40
C ALA A 120 -17.29 3.13 -7.35
N GLU A 121 -16.08 2.79 -7.84
CA GLU A 121 -15.49 1.45 -7.73
C GLU A 121 -15.34 1.02 -6.28
N THR A 122 -14.73 1.87 -5.46
CA THR A 122 -14.61 1.62 -4.01
C THR A 122 -16.00 1.41 -3.40
N GLY A 123 -16.96 2.27 -3.71
CA GLY A 123 -18.33 2.16 -3.22
C GLY A 123 -19.02 0.85 -3.59
N ARG A 124 -18.87 0.40 -4.85
CA ARG A 124 -19.39 -0.90 -5.32
C ARG A 124 -18.79 -2.05 -4.53
N HIS A 125 -17.46 -2.10 -4.42
CA HIS A 125 -16.77 -3.16 -3.67
C HIS A 125 -17.21 -3.21 -2.22
N LEU A 126 -17.26 -2.04 -1.55
CA LEU A 126 -17.72 -1.96 -0.16
C LEU A 126 -19.16 -2.44 -0.02
N THR A 127 -20.08 -2.08 -0.92
CA THR A 127 -21.45 -2.61 -0.90
C THR A 127 -21.49 -4.14 -1.05
N GLN A 128 -20.70 -4.70 -1.97
CA GLN A 128 -20.65 -6.15 -2.20
C GLN A 128 -20.15 -6.91 -0.97
N VAL A 129 -19.05 -6.48 -0.35
CA VAL A 129 -18.50 -7.17 0.82
C VAL A 129 -19.41 -7.04 2.04
N LYS A 130 -20.13 -5.93 2.18
CA LYS A 130 -21.14 -5.75 3.24
C LYS A 130 -22.31 -6.70 3.09
N GLU A 131 -22.82 -6.85 1.87
CA GLU A 131 -23.92 -7.76 1.58
C GLU A 131 -23.55 -9.21 1.93
N ILE A 132 -22.34 -9.62 1.54
CA ILE A 132 -21.78 -10.94 1.90
C ILE A 132 -21.55 -11.05 3.41
N GLY A 133 -21.00 -10.01 4.03
CA GLY A 133 -20.71 -10.00 5.47
C GLY A 133 -21.97 -10.19 6.32
N ALA A 134 -23.07 -9.54 5.94
CA ALA A 134 -24.37 -9.70 6.60
C ALA A 134 -24.91 -11.14 6.53
N GLU A 135 -24.62 -11.87 5.43
CA GLU A 135 -25.04 -13.26 5.25
C GLU A 135 -24.15 -14.25 6.01
N LEU A 136 -22.83 -13.99 6.05
CA LEU A 136 -21.84 -14.89 6.64
C LEU A 136 -21.54 -14.60 8.11
N GLY A 137 -22.05 -13.50 8.66
CA GLY A 137 -21.78 -13.09 10.05
C GLY A 137 -20.39 -12.49 10.23
N VAL A 138 -19.85 -11.79 9.23
CA VAL A 138 -18.56 -11.09 9.30
C VAL A 138 -18.71 -9.60 9.03
N GLY A 139 -17.83 -8.80 9.62
CA GLY A 139 -17.74 -7.37 9.41
C GLY A 139 -16.36 -6.95 8.89
N PHE A 140 -16.28 -5.71 8.39
CA PHE A 140 -15.04 -5.14 7.85
C PHE A 140 -14.66 -3.86 8.58
N LEU A 141 -13.40 -3.78 9.02
CA LEU A 141 -12.88 -2.65 9.79
C LEU A 141 -11.75 -1.93 9.06
N GLY A 142 -11.91 -0.63 8.88
CA GLY A 142 -10.92 0.26 8.25
C GLY A 142 -10.01 0.94 9.29
N LEU A 143 -8.92 0.27 9.66
CA LEU A 143 -7.86 0.79 10.54
C LEU A 143 -6.49 0.55 9.91
N GLY A 144 -5.46 1.23 10.41
CA GLY A 144 -4.07 0.98 9.98
C GLY A 144 -3.49 -0.33 10.54
N MET A 145 -4.04 -0.82 11.65
CA MET A 145 -3.58 -2.02 12.33
C MET A 145 -4.73 -2.69 13.11
N TRP A 146 -4.68 -4.01 13.30
CA TRP A 146 -5.49 -4.72 14.30
C TRP A 146 -5.34 -4.05 15.68
N PRO A 147 -6.44 -3.60 16.31
CA PRO A 147 -6.36 -2.82 17.54
C PRO A 147 -6.21 -3.69 18.80
N ASP A 148 -6.62 -4.96 18.73
CA ASP A 148 -6.85 -5.83 19.89
C ASP A 148 -6.27 -7.24 19.76
N LYS A 149 -5.71 -7.61 18.60
CA LYS A 149 -5.16 -8.96 18.36
C LYS A 149 -3.64 -9.03 18.53
N THR A 150 -3.21 -10.11 19.17
CA THR A 150 -1.82 -10.60 19.15
C THR A 150 -1.49 -11.20 17.78
N ARG A 151 -0.22 -11.54 17.53
CA ARG A 151 0.18 -12.19 16.28
C ARG A 151 -0.36 -13.63 16.21
N GLU A 152 -0.39 -14.32 17.34
CA GLU A 152 -0.73 -15.74 17.49
C GLU A 152 -2.22 -16.02 17.30
N GLU A 153 -3.06 -15.01 17.53
CA GLU A 153 -4.52 -15.11 17.33
C GLU A 153 -4.94 -14.98 15.86
N LEU A 154 -4.02 -14.59 14.97
CA LEU A 154 -4.33 -14.30 13.58
C LEU A 154 -4.11 -15.54 12.70
N PRO A 155 -5.05 -15.83 11.78
CA PRO A 155 -4.90 -16.93 10.85
C PRO A 155 -3.78 -16.64 9.85
N ILE A 156 -3.29 -17.67 9.16
CA ILE A 156 -2.33 -17.53 8.07
C ILE A 156 -3.02 -17.97 6.78
N MET A 157 -3.01 -17.11 5.77
CA MET A 157 -3.60 -17.42 4.47
C MET A 157 -2.75 -18.43 3.69
N PRO A 158 -3.36 -19.37 2.96
CA PRO A 158 -2.65 -20.48 2.31
C PRO A 158 -1.97 -20.03 1.00
N LYS A 159 -0.99 -19.12 1.09
CA LYS A 159 -0.17 -18.63 -0.03
C LYS A 159 1.30 -18.96 0.22
N GLY A 160 1.93 -19.73 -0.67
CA GLY A 160 3.29 -20.26 -0.49
C GLY A 160 4.35 -19.19 -0.27
N ARG A 161 4.22 -18.03 -0.94
CA ARG A 161 5.12 -16.89 -0.73
C ARG A 161 5.12 -16.35 0.71
N TYR A 162 4.00 -16.43 1.43
CA TYR A 162 3.92 -15.89 2.78
C TYR A 162 4.69 -16.75 3.76
N GLU A 163 4.75 -18.07 3.57
CA GLU A 163 5.55 -18.97 4.39
C GLU A 163 7.04 -18.58 4.37
N ILE A 164 7.56 -18.29 3.17
CA ILE A 164 8.94 -17.85 2.96
C ILE A 164 9.19 -16.52 3.68
N MET A 165 8.31 -15.53 3.48
CA MET A 165 8.43 -14.22 4.10
C MET A 165 8.34 -14.31 5.63
N MET A 166 7.42 -15.10 6.19
CA MET A 166 7.27 -15.26 7.65
C MET A 166 8.52 -15.88 8.30
N ARG A 167 9.23 -16.79 7.62
CA ARG A 167 10.54 -17.29 8.09
C ARG A 167 11.65 -16.25 7.93
N HIS A 168 11.54 -15.37 6.95
CA HIS A 168 12.57 -14.36 6.68
C HIS A 168 12.50 -13.17 7.64
N MET A 169 11.31 -12.63 7.91
CA MET A 169 11.14 -11.39 8.67
C MET A 169 11.90 -11.35 10.01
N PRO A 170 11.88 -12.40 10.86
CA PRO A 170 12.62 -12.38 12.13
C PRO A 170 14.14 -12.27 12.00
N ARG A 171 14.71 -12.49 10.81
CA ARG A 171 16.14 -12.37 10.53
C ARG A 171 16.58 -10.94 10.22
N VAL A 172 15.65 -10.06 9.87
CA VAL A 172 15.93 -8.72 9.32
C VAL A 172 15.28 -7.56 10.10
N GLY A 173 14.30 -7.84 10.95
CA GLY A 173 13.64 -6.85 11.80
C GLY A 173 12.73 -7.50 12.85
N SER A 174 12.29 -6.74 13.86
CA SER A 174 11.41 -7.27 14.92
C SER A 174 9.91 -7.06 14.63
N LEU A 175 9.58 -6.16 13.72
CA LEU A 175 8.20 -5.77 13.37
C LEU A 175 7.73 -6.30 12.01
N GLY A 176 8.58 -6.98 11.24
CA GLY A 176 8.20 -7.50 9.92
C GLY A 176 7.03 -8.49 9.94
N LEU A 177 6.87 -9.27 11.01
CA LEU A 177 5.68 -10.12 11.18
C LEU A 177 4.41 -9.30 11.48
N ASP A 178 4.52 -8.16 12.15
CA ASP A 178 3.38 -7.26 12.35
C ASP A 178 2.96 -6.57 11.06
N MET A 179 3.92 -6.19 10.23
CA MET A 179 3.64 -5.66 8.90
C MET A 179 2.74 -6.65 8.13
N MET A 180 3.16 -7.91 8.09
CA MET A 180 2.45 -8.97 7.37
C MET A 180 1.06 -9.25 7.96
N LEU A 181 0.99 -9.46 9.27
CA LEU A 181 -0.22 -10.03 9.90
C LEU A 181 -1.17 -8.96 10.43
N ARG A 182 -0.65 -7.80 10.83
CA ARG A 182 -1.39 -6.84 11.64
C ARG A 182 -1.78 -5.56 10.95
N THR A 183 -1.24 -5.24 9.78
CA THR A 183 -1.47 -3.93 9.15
C THR A 183 -2.48 -3.94 8.01
N CYS A 184 -3.07 -2.76 7.76
CA CYS A 184 -3.93 -2.45 6.63
C CYS A 184 -3.56 -1.07 6.05
N THR A 185 -3.56 -0.93 4.75
CA THR A 185 -3.14 0.28 4.03
C THR A 185 -4.23 0.83 3.10
N ILE A 186 -4.08 2.10 2.72
CA ILE A 186 -4.64 2.63 1.45
C ILE A 186 -3.43 3.05 0.62
N GLN A 187 -3.43 2.77 -0.68
CA GLN A 187 -2.36 3.14 -1.62
C GLN A 187 -2.97 3.70 -2.91
N VAL A 188 -2.19 4.51 -3.61
CA VAL A 188 -2.52 4.95 -4.97
C VAL A 188 -1.34 4.73 -5.91
N ASN A 189 -1.65 4.23 -7.09
CA ASN A 189 -0.76 3.95 -8.21
C ASN A 189 -0.94 5.03 -9.28
N LEU A 190 0.15 5.71 -9.63
CA LEU A 190 0.15 6.86 -10.53
C LEU A 190 1.24 6.74 -11.60
N ASP A 191 0.88 7.14 -12.81
CA ASP A 191 1.69 7.08 -14.01
C ASP A 191 2.64 8.28 -14.14
N TYR A 192 3.62 8.13 -15.03
CA TYR A 192 4.58 9.16 -15.43
C TYR A 192 4.76 9.18 -16.95
N SER A 193 5.22 10.30 -17.50
CA SER A 193 5.38 10.49 -18.95
C SER A 193 6.81 10.32 -19.46
N SER A 194 7.79 10.33 -18.57
CA SER A 194 9.21 10.20 -18.89
C SER A 194 10.00 9.87 -17.63
N GLU A 195 11.26 9.47 -17.78
CA GLU A 195 12.21 9.34 -16.66
C GLU A 195 12.32 10.62 -15.82
N ALA A 196 12.36 11.80 -16.44
CA ALA A 196 12.46 13.07 -15.72
C ALA A 196 11.18 13.39 -14.92
N ASP A 197 10.00 13.14 -15.50
CA ASP A 197 8.71 13.26 -14.80
C ASP A 197 8.62 12.27 -13.64
N MET A 198 9.03 11.01 -13.86
CA MET A 198 9.12 9.98 -12.84
C MET A 198 10.00 10.45 -11.68
N ALA A 199 11.24 10.87 -11.96
CA ALA A 199 12.18 11.29 -10.93
C ALA A 199 11.64 12.44 -10.08
N LYS A 200 10.99 13.42 -10.72
CA LYS A 200 10.35 14.56 -10.03
C LYS A 200 9.18 14.13 -9.15
N LYS A 201 8.26 13.33 -9.68
CA LYS A 201 7.13 12.79 -8.91
C LYS A 201 7.60 11.91 -7.76
N PHE A 202 8.65 11.12 -7.95
CA PHE A 202 9.23 10.27 -6.91
C PHE A 202 9.83 11.14 -5.79
N ARG A 203 10.66 12.13 -6.12
CA ARG A 203 11.24 13.07 -5.13
C ARG A 203 10.16 13.81 -4.33
N THR A 204 9.15 14.36 -5.02
CA THR A 204 8.02 15.05 -4.37
C THR A 204 7.20 14.09 -3.50
N GLY A 205 6.89 12.90 -4.02
CA GLY A 205 6.16 11.85 -3.31
C GLY A 205 6.88 11.43 -2.02
N LEU A 206 8.17 11.09 -2.10
CA LEU A 206 8.96 10.72 -0.91
C LEU A 206 9.02 11.86 0.10
N ALA A 207 9.31 13.09 -0.33
CA ALA A 207 9.42 14.23 0.58
C ALA A 207 8.10 14.53 1.30
N LEU A 208 6.96 14.36 0.62
CA LEU A 208 5.62 14.58 1.19
C LEU A 208 4.98 13.33 1.79
N GLN A 209 5.60 12.15 1.70
CA GLN A 209 5.02 10.93 2.23
C GLN A 209 4.72 11.01 3.73
N PRO A 210 5.59 11.58 4.58
CA PRO A 210 5.28 11.75 5.99
C PRO A 210 4.05 12.64 6.23
N LEU A 211 3.74 13.61 5.35
CA LEU A 211 2.50 14.39 5.43
C LEU A 211 1.27 13.50 5.17
N ALA A 212 1.32 12.64 4.16
CA ALA A 212 0.25 11.66 3.93
C ALA A 212 0.11 10.70 5.12
N THR A 213 1.21 10.19 5.68
CA THR A 213 1.15 9.36 6.90
C THR A 213 0.49 10.10 8.05
N ALA A 214 0.80 11.37 8.27
CA ALA A 214 0.19 12.17 9.34
C ALA A 214 -1.31 12.38 9.13
N LEU A 215 -1.73 12.79 7.92
CA LEU A 215 -3.14 13.02 7.57
C LEU A 215 -3.98 11.74 7.71
N PHE A 216 -3.38 10.58 7.45
CA PHE A 216 -4.08 9.30 7.44
C PHE A 216 -3.85 8.45 8.70
N ALA A 217 -3.04 8.90 9.66
CA ALA A 217 -2.72 8.15 10.89
C ALA A 217 -3.96 7.62 11.62
N ASN A 218 -4.08 6.29 11.73
CA ASN A 218 -5.30 5.60 12.15
C ASN A 218 -5.01 4.23 12.82
N SER A 219 -3.93 4.12 13.59
CA SER A 219 -3.54 2.89 14.30
C SER A 219 -2.97 3.12 15.71
N PRO A 220 -3.73 3.73 16.64
CA PRO A 220 -3.23 4.11 17.97
C PRO A 220 -3.29 2.99 19.02
N PHE A 221 -3.82 1.81 18.68
CA PHE A 221 -4.01 0.70 19.63
C PHE A 221 -3.21 -0.53 19.23
N THR A 222 -2.74 -1.27 20.23
CA THR A 222 -2.16 -2.60 20.08
C THR A 222 -2.61 -3.43 21.28
N GLU A 223 -3.14 -4.63 21.02
CA GLU A 223 -3.57 -5.59 22.05
C GLU A 223 -4.49 -4.94 23.12
N GLY A 224 -5.37 -4.06 22.62
CA GLY A 224 -6.46 -3.43 23.35
C GLY A 224 -6.09 -2.20 24.16
N LYS A 225 -4.87 -1.67 24.00
CA LYS A 225 -4.40 -0.49 24.72
C LYS A 225 -3.77 0.54 23.79
N PRO A 226 -3.77 1.83 24.15
CA PRO A 226 -2.98 2.85 23.47
C PRO A 226 -1.51 2.45 23.42
N ASN A 227 -0.92 2.47 22.22
CA ASN A 227 0.46 2.01 21.98
C ASN A 227 1.48 3.17 21.99
N GLY A 228 1.03 4.41 22.17
CA GLY A 228 1.88 5.60 22.21
C GLY A 228 2.21 6.20 20.85
N TYR A 229 1.59 5.71 19.77
CA TYR A 229 1.72 6.22 18.41
C TYR A 229 0.35 6.65 17.85
N LEU A 230 0.38 7.47 16.80
CA LEU A 230 -0.80 7.83 16.00
C LEU A 230 -0.91 6.94 14.76
N SER A 231 0.23 6.62 14.12
CA SER A 231 0.34 5.54 13.13
C SER A 231 1.36 4.52 13.61
N TYR A 232 0.92 3.50 14.35
CA TYR A 232 1.79 2.38 14.69
C TYR A 232 2.14 1.54 13.46
N ARG A 233 1.25 1.51 12.45
CA ARG A 233 1.54 0.93 11.14
C ARG A 233 2.80 1.55 10.52
N SER A 234 2.91 2.87 10.47
CA SER A 234 4.10 3.52 9.88
C SER A 234 5.35 3.23 10.71
N HIS A 235 5.24 3.18 12.05
CA HIS A 235 6.34 2.76 12.91
C HIS A 235 6.80 1.31 12.60
N ILE A 236 5.87 0.38 12.38
CA ILE A 236 6.19 -1.01 11.99
C ILE A 236 7.14 -1.06 10.79
N TRP A 237 6.91 -0.23 9.76
CA TRP A 237 7.76 -0.15 8.57
C TRP A 237 9.20 0.34 8.83
N SER A 238 9.49 0.92 10.00
CA SER A 238 10.86 1.31 10.40
C SER A 238 11.72 0.14 10.87
N ASP A 239 11.12 -0.98 11.24
CA ASP A 239 11.82 -2.19 11.74
C ASP A 239 11.26 -3.48 11.11
N THR A 240 10.87 -3.38 9.83
CA THR A 240 10.45 -4.52 9.00
C THR A 240 11.66 -5.19 8.35
N ASP A 241 12.38 -4.48 7.49
CA ASP A 241 13.60 -4.93 6.81
C ASP A 241 14.32 -3.70 6.22
N PRO A 242 15.48 -3.28 6.77
CA PRO A 242 16.15 -2.06 6.34
C PRO A 242 16.70 -2.11 4.90
N GLN A 243 16.76 -3.29 4.28
CA GLN A 243 17.28 -3.43 2.91
C GLN A 243 16.23 -3.10 1.85
N ARG A 244 14.94 -3.00 2.23
CA ARG A 244 13.84 -2.83 1.26
C ARG A 244 12.83 -1.75 1.65
N THR A 245 13.01 -1.06 2.78
CA THR A 245 12.09 -0.02 3.27
C THR A 245 12.77 1.35 3.36
N GLY A 246 12.01 2.39 3.68
CA GLY A 246 12.51 3.71 4.04
C GLY A 246 12.41 4.77 2.94
N MET A 247 13.14 5.87 3.16
CA MET A 247 13.05 7.11 2.39
C MET A 247 13.96 7.19 1.16
N LEU A 248 14.78 6.15 0.92
CA LEU A 248 15.65 6.00 -0.26
C LEU A 248 16.43 7.28 -0.62
N PRO A 249 17.45 7.65 0.17
CA PRO A 249 18.13 8.95 0.03
C PRO A 249 18.70 9.21 -1.38
N PHE A 250 19.12 8.15 -2.09
CA PHE A 250 19.66 8.23 -3.45
C PHE A 250 18.65 8.76 -4.49
N VAL A 251 17.34 8.79 -4.19
CA VAL A 251 16.33 9.39 -5.08
C VAL A 251 16.51 10.90 -5.22
N PHE A 252 17.18 11.53 -4.25
CA PHE A 252 17.46 12.96 -4.25
C PHE A 252 18.80 13.34 -4.91
N ASP A 253 19.60 12.36 -5.33
CA ASP A 253 20.83 12.59 -6.10
C ASP A 253 20.47 13.17 -7.48
N GLU A 254 21.28 14.08 -8.02
CA GLU A 254 20.96 14.80 -9.27
C GLU A 254 20.72 13.86 -10.47
N ASP A 255 21.48 12.76 -10.53
CA ASP A 255 21.46 11.75 -11.58
C ASP A 255 20.50 10.58 -11.33
N PHE A 256 19.60 10.68 -10.33
CA PHE A 256 18.59 9.66 -10.10
C PHE A 256 17.70 9.42 -11.32
N GLY A 257 17.59 8.14 -11.70
CA GLY A 257 16.78 7.63 -12.81
C GLY A 257 16.57 6.12 -12.71
N TYR A 258 16.09 5.51 -13.80
CA TYR A 258 15.78 4.08 -13.87
C TYR A 258 17.00 3.19 -13.62
N GLU A 259 18.17 3.60 -14.09
CA GLU A 259 19.43 2.88 -13.87
C GLU A 259 19.77 2.75 -12.38
N ARG A 260 19.67 3.88 -11.64
CA ARG A 260 19.95 3.90 -10.20
C ARG A 260 18.92 3.07 -9.42
N TRP A 261 17.66 3.11 -9.82
CA TRP A 261 16.61 2.25 -9.26
C TRP A 261 16.89 0.77 -9.50
N THR A 262 17.29 0.40 -10.71
CA THR A 262 17.70 -0.97 -11.05
C THR A 262 18.85 -1.45 -10.18
N ASP A 263 19.87 -0.61 -9.94
CA ASP A 263 20.96 -0.98 -9.05
C ASP A 263 20.51 -1.22 -7.61
N TYR A 264 19.66 -0.35 -7.08
CA TYR A 264 19.04 -0.58 -5.77
C TYR A 264 18.31 -1.92 -5.74
N MET A 265 17.47 -2.21 -6.72
CA MET A 265 16.71 -3.46 -6.78
C MET A 265 17.61 -4.70 -6.94
N LEU A 266 18.73 -4.59 -7.63
CA LEU A 266 19.73 -5.68 -7.70
C LEU A 266 20.43 -5.95 -6.36
N ASP A 267 20.51 -4.93 -5.50
CA ASP A 267 21.11 -5.04 -4.16
C ASP A 267 20.10 -5.48 -3.10
N VAL A 268 18.79 -5.28 -3.32
CA VAL A 268 17.73 -5.84 -2.46
C VAL A 268 17.79 -7.37 -2.50
N PRO A 269 17.91 -8.08 -1.36
CA PRO A 269 17.88 -9.53 -1.35
C PRO A 269 16.55 -10.09 -1.83
N MET A 270 16.59 -11.20 -2.56
CA MET A 270 15.41 -11.87 -3.06
C MET A 270 14.56 -12.46 -1.91
N TYR A 271 13.29 -12.75 -2.20
CA TYR A 271 12.46 -13.62 -1.36
C TYR A 271 12.26 -15.00 -1.98
N PHE A 272 11.88 -15.06 -3.24
CA PHE A 272 11.52 -16.32 -3.88
C PHE A 272 11.80 -16.29 -5.37
N VAL A 273 11.77 -17.47 -5.98
CA VAL A 273 11.62 -17.66 -7.43
C VAL A 273 10.40 -18.54 -7.66
N PHE A 274 9.56 -18.20 -8.64
CA PHE A 274 8.39 -19.03 -8.96
C PHE A 274 8.68 -19.94 -10.16
N ARG A 275 8.53 -21.26 -9.96
CA ARG A 275 8.76 -22.29 -10.98
C ARG A 275 7.71 -23.38 -10.86
N ASP A 276 7.15 -23.82 -11.98
CA ASP A 276 6.23 -24.97 -12.06
C ASP A 276 5.11 -24.96 -10.99
N GLY A 277 4.53 -23.79 -10.76
CA GLY A 277 3.44 -23.61 -9.79
C GLY A 277 3.89 -23.51 -8.32
N LYS A 278 5.20 -23.39 -8.05
CA LYS A 278 5.76 -23.40 -6.69
C LYS A 278 6.66 -22.20 -6.44
N TYR A 279 6.61 -21.69 -5.21
CA TYR A 279 7.56 -20.70 -4.70
C TYR A 279 8.78 -21.43 -4.12
N ILE A 280 9.94 -21.20 -4.73
CA ILE A 280 11.25 -21.66 -4.26
C ILE A 280 11.81 -20.60 -3.33
N ASP A 281 12.18 -20.98 -2.12
CA ASP A 281 12.76 -20.09 -1.11
C ASP A 281 14.13 -19.58 -1.57
N ALA A 282 14.20 -18.30 -1.92
CA ALA A 282 15.44 -17.59 -2.26
C ALA A 282 15.71 -16.47 -1.24
N ALA A 283 15.16 -16.57 -0.03
CA ALA A 283 15.11 -15.48 0.92
C ALA A 283 16.49 -15.14 1.49
N GLY A 284 17.02 -13.98 1.10
CA GLY A 284 18.38 -13.52 1.44
C GLY A 284 19.43 -13.80 0.36
N HIS A 285 19.06 -14.42 -0.77
CA HIS A 285 19.96 -14.59 -1.90
C HIS A 285 20.04 -13.33 -2.78
N SER A 286 21.10 -13.22 -3.59
CA SER A 286 21.33 -12.08 -4.48
C SER A 286 20.75 -12.29 -5.87
N PHE A 287 20.00 -11.30 -6.37
CA PHE A 287 19.57 -11.29 -7.77
C PHE A 287 20.77 -11.15 -8.73
N ARG A 288 21.87 -10.52 -8.29
CA ARG A 288 23.11 -10.43 -9.07
C ARG A 288 23.77 -11.80 -9.30
N ASP A 289 23.70 -12.69 -8.33
CA ASP A 289 24.19 -14.07 -8.49
C ASP A 289 23.25 -14.86 -9.41
N PHE A 290 21.94 -14.59 -9.33
CA PHE A 290 20.98 -15.20 -10.26
C PHE A 290 21.27 -14.82 -11.71
N LEU A 291 21.56 -13.55 -12.02
CA LEU A 291 21.96 -13.10 -13.36
C LEU A 291 23.17 -13.87 -13.94
N LYS A 292 24.06 -14.35 -13.07
CA LYS A 292 25.25 -15.14 -13.47
C LYS A 292 24.99 -16.63 -13.59
N GLY A 293 23.82 -17.12 -13.18
CA GLY A 293 23.56 -18.56 -13.06
C GLY A 293 24.10 -19.18 -11.77
N GLU A 294 24.38 -18.35 -10.76
CA GLU A 294 25.05 -18.73 -9.51
C GLU A 294 24.09 -18.75 -8.31
N LEU A 295 22.77 -18.66 -8.55
CA LEU A 295 21.77 -18.74 -7.49
C LEU A 295 21.77 -20.15 -6.87
N ALA A 296 22.17 -20.27 -5.60
CA ALA A 296 22.39 -21.57 -4.96
C ALA A 296 21.17 -22.52 -4.97
N VAL A 297 19.96 -21.97 -4.92
CA VAL A 297 18.71 -22.77 -4.95
C VAL A 297 18.27 -23.17 -6.37
N LEU A 298 18.87 -22.57 -7.40
CA LEU A 298 18.67 -22.89 -8.82
C LEU A 298 20.01 -22.83 -9.59
N PRO A 299 20.96 -23.73 -9.32
CA PRO A 299 22.30 -23.67 -9.92
C PRO A 299 22.25 -23.78 -11.45
N GLY A 300 22.89 -22.83 -12.14
CA GLY A 300 22.97 -22.78 -13.60
C GLY A 300 21.77 -22.12 -14.29
N GLU A 301 20.68 -21.83 -13.58
CA GLU A 301 19.55 -21.08 -14.15
C GLU A 301 19.78 -19.57 -14.09
N LYS A 302 19.39 -18.86 -15.15
CA LYS A 302 19.34 -17.40 -15.19
C LYS A 302 17.92 -16.88 -14.97
N PRO A 303 17.75 -15.66 -14.43
CA PRO A 303 16.43 -15.10 -14.19
C PRO A 303 15.70 -14.90 -15.51
N ARG A 304 14.40 -15.20 -15.47
CA ARG A 304 13.46 -14.83 -16.50
C ARG A 304 12.90 -13.46 -16.19
N GLN A 305 12.31 -12.87 -17.22
CA GLN A 305 11.66 -11.59 -17.17
C GLN A 305 10.60 -11.56 -16.03
N GLY A 306 9.77 -12.61 -15.92
CA GLY A 306 8.84 -12.81 -14.79
C GLY A 306 9.47 -12.76 -13.40
N ASP A 307 10.70 -13.24 -13.23
CA ASP A 307 11.40 -13.21 -11.93
C ASP A 307 11.80 -11.79 -11.53
N TRP A 308 12.13 -10.96 -12.51
CA TRP A 308 12.43 -9.56 -12.26
C TRP A 308 11.18 -8.77 -11.85
N TRP A 309 10.03 -9.00 -12.52
CA TRP A 309 8.76 -8.40 -12.11
C TRP A 309 8.35 -8.81 -10.69
N ASP A 310 8.52 -10.09 -10.34
CA ASP A 310 8.28 -10.56 -8.98
C ASP A 310 9.21 -9.85 -8.00
N HIS A 311 10.52 -9.76 -8.29
CA HIS A 311 11.50 -9.13 -7.43
C HIS A 311 11.23 -7.63 -7.19
N LEU A 312 10.88 -6.88 -8.24
CA LEU A 312 10.44 -5.47 -8.15
C LEU A 312 9.26 -5.29 -7.19
N SER A 313 8.39 -6.29 -7.07
CA SER A 313 7.24 -6.26 -6.16
C SER A 313 7.61 -6.50 -4.68
N THR A 314 8.85 -6.88 -4.39
CA THR A 314 9.31 -7.20 -3.03
C THR A 314 10.02 -6.05 -2.32
N ALA A 315 10.30 -4.93 -3.00
CA ALA A 315 10.70 -3.70 -2.31
C ALA A 315 9.48 -3.01 -1.70
N PHE A 316 9.64 -2.41 -0.52
CA PHE A 316 8.57 -1.72 0.21
C PHE A 316 9.00 -0.35 0.79
N PRO A 317 9.63 0.54 -0.01
CA PRO A 317 9.90 1.91 0.42
C PRO A 317 8.62 2.71 0.66
N GLU A 318 8.76 3.94 1.17
CA GLU A 318 7.64 4.87 1.38
C GLU A 318 6.92 5.25 0.06
N VAL A 319 7.69 5.33 -1.04
CA VAL A 319 7.19 5.40 -2.42
C VAL A 319 7.95 4.39 -3.27
N ARG A 320 7.23 3.60 -4.07
CA ARG A 320 7.81 2.50 -4.85
C ARG A 320 7.68 2.74 -6.35
N LEU A 321 8.74 2.42 -7.10
CA LEU A 321 8.73 2.44 -8.55
C LEU A 321 8.61 1.02 -9.13
N LYS A 322 7.59 0.85 -9.99
CA LYS A 322 7.41 -0.26 -10.94
C LYS A 322 7.26 0.38 -12.34
N SER A 323 6.36 -0.14 -13.17
CA SER A 323 5.85 0.58 -14.37
C SER A 323 4.94 1.78 -14.02
N PHE A 324 4.81 2.11 -12.74
CA PHE A 324 4.09 3.24 -12.17
C PHE A 324 4.69 3.55 -10.79
N LEU A 325 4.36 4.70 -10.21
CA LEU A 325 4.71 5.08 -8.84
C LEU A 325 3.58 4.73 -7.88
N GLU A 326 3.92 4.15 -6.74
CA GLU A 326 2.96 3.73 -5.72
C GLU A 326 3.22 4.47 -4.41
N MET A 327 2.20 5.18 -3.91
CA MET A 327 2.27 5.93 -2.65
C MET A 327 1.77 5.05 -1.50
N ARG A 328 2.68 4.69 -0.57
CA ARG A 328 2.48 3.62 0.43
C ARG A 328 2.31 4.08 1.89
N GLY A 329 2.29 5.38 2.15
CA GLY A 329 2.43 5.92 3.51
C GLY A 329 1.17 5.92 4.37
N ALA A 330 -0.02 5.63 3.80
CA ALA A 330 -1.30 5.86 4.47
C ALA A 330 -1.89 4.61 5.15
N ASP A 331 -2.37 4.79 6.39
CA ASP A 331 -3.12 3.75 7.11
C ASP A 331 -4.49 3.48 6.46
N GLY A 332 -4.97 2.24 6.62
CA GLY A 332 -6.34 1.82 6.32
C GLY A 332 -7.40 2.74 6.95
N GLY A 333 -8.56 2.87 6.31
CA GLY A 333 -9.63 3.78 6.74
C GLY A 333 -10.98 3.52 6.09
N PRO A 334 -12.02 4.30 6.47
CA PRO A 334 -13.34 4.24 5.86
C PRO A 334 -13.31 4.79 4.43
N TRP A 335 -14.41 4.59 3.70
CA TRP A 335 -14.60 5.03 2.32
C TRP A 335 -14.12 6.46 2.03
N SER A 336 -14.43 7.42 2.90
CA SER A 336 -14.03 8.82 2.69
C SER A 336 -12.51 9.00 2.64
N ARG A 337 -11.74 8.23 3.44
CA ARG A 337 -10.28 8.23 3.38
C ARG A 337 -9.76 7.44 2.17
N ILE A 338 -10.42 6.35 1.78
CA ILE A 338 -10.05 5.60 0.56
C ILE A 338 -10.14 6.50 -0.68
N CYS A 339 -11.16 7.36 -0.76
CA CYS A 339 -11.31 8.38 -1.79
C CYS A 339 -10.34 9.56 -1.66
N ALA A 340 -10.04 10.00 -0.43
CA ALA A 340 -9.22 11.18 -0.21
C ALA A 340 -7.73 10.96 -0.53
N LEU A 341 -7.20 9.75 -0.33
CA LEU A 341 -5.78 9.47 -0.62
C LEU A 341 -5.42 9.66 -2.11
N PRO A 342 -6.12 9.03 -3.07
CA PRO A 342 -5.85 9.26 -4.48
C PRO A 342 -6.12 10.72 -4.85
N ALA A 343 -7.16 11.37 -4.28
CA ALA A 343 -7.43 12.78 -4.54
C ALA A 343 -6.26 13.70 -4.13
N PHE A 344 -5.66 13.45 -2.96
CA PHE A 344 -4.50 14.18 -2.47
C PHE A 344 -3.32 14.08 -3.45
N TRP A 345 -2.94 12.85 -3.83
CA TRP A 345 -1.78 12.64 -4.69
C TRP A 345 -2.02 13.02 -6.15
N VAL A 346 -3.21 12.79 -6.70
CA VAL A 346 -3.58 13.22 -8.05
C VAL A 346 -3.56 14.75 -8.15
N GLY A 347 -4.10 15.44 -7.13
CA GLY A 347 -4.08 16.90 -7.06
C GLY A 347 -2.67 17.48 -7.05
N ILE A 348 -1.68 16.76 -6.51
CA ILE A 348 -0.29 17.21 -6.46
C ILE A 348 0.50 16.78 -7.70
N LEU A 349 0.35 15.54 -8.15
CA LEU A 349 1.27 14.92 -9.10
C LEU A 349 0.78 14.94 -10.56
N TYR A 350 -0.52 15.12 -10.82
CA TYR A 350 -1.07 15.06 -12.19
C TYR A 350 -1.30 16.43 -12.85
N GLU A 351 -0.95 17.51 -12.14
CA GLU A 351 -0.92 18.86 -12.68
C GLU A 351 0.47 19.44 -12.48
N ASP A 352 1.07 19.98 -13.55
CA ASP A 352 2.50 20.28 -13.60
C ASP A 352 2.82 21.47 -12.68
N SER A 353 1.95 22.49 -12.65
CA SER A 353 2.16 23.64 -11.76
C SER A 353 1.93 23.30 -10.28
N ALA A 354 1.06 22.34 -9.97
CA ALA A 354 0.88 21.80 -8.63
C ALA A 354 2.09 20.97 -8.19
N LEU A 355 2.64 20.14 -9.09
CA LEU A 355 3.86 19.37 -8.84
C LEU A 355 5.05 20.30 -8.57
N ASP A 356 5.18 21.37 -9.37
CA ASP A 356 6.21 22.40 -9.18
C ASP A 356 6.08 23.10 -7.83
N ALA A 357 4.87 23.58 -7.51
CA ALA A 357 4.60 24.29 -6.26
C ALA A 357 4.86 23.39 -5.04
N ALA A 358 4.42 22.13 -5.10
CA ALA A 358 4.64 21.16 -4.02
C ALA A 358 6.13 20.83 -3.86
N TRP A 359 6.86 20.66 -4.95
CA TRP A 359 8.31 20.44 -4.90
C TRP A 359 9.05 21.64 -4.32
N ASP A 360 8.67 22.86 -4.70
CA ASP A 360 9.30 24.09 -4.21
C ASP A 360 9.22 24.24 -2.68
N LEU A 361 8.15 23.73 -2.05
CA LEU A 361 8.00 23.74 -0.59
C LEU A 361 9.00 22.83 0.14
N VAL A 362 9.50 21.78 -0.49
CA VAL A 362 10.26 20.70 0.20
C VAL A 362 11.62 20.37 -0.42
N LYS A 363 11.94 20.91 -1.59
CA LYS A 363 13.18 20.64 -2.34
C LYS A 363 14.46 20.99 -1.59
N HIS A 364 14.37 21.89 -0.61
CA HIS A 364 15.52 22.40 0.15
C HIS A 364 15.82 21.57 1.40
N TRP A 365 14.96 20.60 1.76
CA TRP A 365 15.21 19.74 2.91
C TRP A 365 16.42 18.84 2.66
N SER A 366 17.19 18.57 3.71
CA SER A 366 18.26 17.58 3.67
C SER A 366 17.72 16.14 3.73
N VAL A 367 18.57 15.17 3.47
CA VAL A 367 18.24 13.74 3.65
C VAL A 367 17.92 13.46 5.13
N GLU A 368 18.71 14.02 6.04
CA GLU A 368 18.56 13.85 7.48
C GLU A 368 17.25 14.47 7.98
N GLU A 369 16.86 15.63 7.46
CA GLU A 369 15.58 16.27 7.80
C GLU A 369 14.38 15.45 7.33
N ARG A 370 14.44 14.89 6.11
CA ARG A 370 13.41 13.98 5.59
C ARG A 370 13.28 12.71 6.43
N GLU A 371 14.41 12.10 6.80
CA GLU A 371 14.43 10.90 7.63
C GLU A 371 13.96 11.18 9.07
N ALA A 372 14.37 12.30 9.67
CA ALA A 372 13.90 12.74 10.97
C ALA A 372 12.38 12.94 10.98
N LEU A 373 11.83 13.57 9.93
CA LEU A 373 10.39 13.74 9.78
C LEU A 373 9.66 12.40 9.66
N ARG A 374 10.15 11.49 8.81
CA ARG A 374 9.60 10.13 8.64
C ARG A 374 9.55 9.37 9.97
N ASN A 375 10.55 9.54 10.83
CA ASN A 375 10.60 8.89 12.15
C ASN A 375 9.75 9.60 13.22
N ALA A 376 9.53 10.92 13.09
CA ALA A 376 8.74 11.69 14.05
C ALA A 376 7.22 11.56 13.85
N VAL A 377 6.77 11.51 12.58
CA VAL A 377 5.35 11.49 12.21
C VAL A 377 4.55 10.34 12.83
N PRO A 378 5.03 9.08 12.88
CA PRO A 378 4.27 7.98 13.46
C PRO A 378 3.74 8.29 14.86
N LYS A 379 4.50 9.05 15.65
CA LYS A 379 4.15 9.42 17.03
C LYS A 379 3.45 10.78 17.13
N LEU A 380 3.88 11.77 16.33
CA LEU A 380 3.44 13.16 16.49
C LEU A 380 2.36 13.59 15.48
N GLY A 381 2.17 12.86 14.39
CA GLY A 381 1.24 13.22 13.32
C GLY A 381 1.52 14.63 12.79
N LEU A 382 0.50 15.47 12.74
CA LEU A 382 0.61 16.86 12.25
C LEU A 382 1.42 17.77 13.18
N ASP A 383 1.68 17.37 14.42
CA ASP A 383 2.53 18.10 15.36
C ASP A 383 4.03 17.84 15.14
N ALA A 384 4.40 16.95 14.21
CA ALA A 384 5.80 16.68 13.90
C ALA A 384 6.52 17.97 13.44
N PRO A 385 7.72 18.26 13.98
CA PRO A 385 8.50 19.43 13.57
C PRO A 385 9.04 19.25 12.15
N ILE A 386 9.08 20.35 11.41
CA ILE A 386 9.74 20.46 10.11
C ILE A 386 10.76 21.61 10.15
N PRO A 387 11.66 21.73 9.16
CA PRO A 387 12.64 22.81 9.12
C PRO A 387 12.00 24.21 9.23
N GLY A 388 12.72 25.14 9.88
CA GLY A 388 12.29 26.54 10.03
C GLY A 388 11.34 26.82 11.20
N GLU A 389 11.39 26.05 12.29
CA GLU A 389 10.53 26.20 13.49
C GLU A 389 9.03 26.04 13.20
N ARG A 390 8.70 25.27 12.16
CA ARG A 390 7.32 25.02 11.73
C ARG A 390 6.88 23.61 12.10
N LYS A 391 5.57 23.37 12.03
CA LYS A 391 4.98 22.03 12.17
C LYS A 391 4.49 21.51 10.83
N LEU A 392 4.38 20.19 10.73
CA LEU A 392 3.80 19.52 9.57
C LEU A 392 2.36 19.98 9.31
N HIS A 393 1.63 20.39 10.35
CA HIS A 393 0.31 21.02 10.25
C HIS A 393 0.30 22.29 9.38
N ASP A 394 1.34 23.11 9.45
CA ASP A 394 1.45 24.33 8.65
C ASP A 394 1.65 23.98 7.17
N LEU A 395 2.53 23.01 6.90
CA LEU A 395 2.75 22.50 5.55
C LEU A 395 1.48 21.84 4.99
N ALA A 396 0.71 21.14 5.83
CA ALA A 396 -0.53 20.49 5.42
C ALA A 396 -1.54 21.48 4.80
N ARG A 397 -1.63 22.72 5.33
CA ARG A 397 -2.49 23.77 4.77
C ARG A 397 -2.06 24.18 3.37
N GLU A 398 -0.75 24.39 3.17
CA GLU A 398 -0.21 24.80 1.88
C GLU A 398 -0.34 23.69 0.84
N VAL A 399 0.01 22.45 1.20
CA VAL A 399 -0.05 21.30 0.29
C VAL A 399 -1.50 20.95 -0.08
N LEU A 400 -2.45 21.05 0.85
CA LEU A 400 -3.88 20.85 0.50
C LEU A 400 -4.41 21.93 -0.43
N ALA A 401 -3.96 23.18 -0.29
CA ALA A 401 -4.33 24.23 -1.23
C ALA A 401 -3.79 23.93 -2.63
N ILE A 402 -2.55 23.44 -2.72
CA ILE A 402 -1.92 23.00 -3.99
C ILE A 402 -2.69 21.82 -4.60
N ALA A 403 -2.99 20.79 -3.80
CA ALA A 403 -3.75 19.63 -4.27
C ALA A 403 -5.13 20.03 -4.82
N ARG A 404 -5.83 20.96 -4.15
CA ARG A 404 -7.12 21.48 -4.59
C ARG A 404 -7.02 22.26 -5.90
N ASP A 405 -6.00 23.10 -6.05
CA ASP A 405 -5.75 23.84 -7.29
C ASP A 405 -5.45 22.88 -8.45
N GLY A 406 -4.63 21.85 -8.23
CA GLY A 406 -4.35 20.84 -9.25
C GLY A 406 -5.59 20.05 -9.70
N LEU A 407 -6.45 19.63 -8.76
CA LEU A 407 -7.73 19.01 -9.10
C LEU A 407 -8.67 19.98 -9.83
N THR A 408 -8.71 21.25 -9.43
CA THR A 408 -9.51 22.29 -10.08
C THR A 408 -9.07 22.48 -11.53
N LYS A 409 -7.76 22.55 -11.79
CA LYS A 409 -7.19 22.71 -13.13
C LYS A 409 -7.36 21.47 -14.01
N ARG A 410 -7.24 20.27 -13.45
CA ARG A 410 -7.50 19.02 -14.19
C ARG A 410 -8.95 18.92 -14.63
N ALA A 411 -9.88 19.54 -13.88
CA ALA A 411 -11.26 19.79 -14.27
C ALA A 411 -12.01 18.55 -14.80
N ARG A 412 -11.78 17.37 -14.20
CA ARG A 412 -12.64 16.22 -14.46
C ARG A 412 -13.95 16.44 -13.72
N LEU A 413 -15.05 16.41 -14.45
CA LEU A 413 -16.38 16.71 -13.94
C LEU A 413 -17.23 15.44 -13.90
N ASN A 414 -18.05 15.31 -12.88
CA ASN A 414 -19.12 14.32 -12.84
C ASN A 414 -20.31 14.76 -13.75
N THR A 415 -21.35 13.94 -13.82
CA THR A 415 -22.56 14.23 -14.61
C THR A 415 -23.36 15.44 -14.11
N SER A 416 -23.16 15.84 -12.86
CA SER A 416 -23.79 17.01 -12.23
C SER A 416 -22.98 18.30 -12.42
N GLY A 417 -21.75 18.21 -12.95
CA GLY A 417 -20.86 19.35 -13.19
C GLY A 417 -19.91 19.68 -12.03
N ASP A 418 -19.87 18.88 -10.96
CA ASP A 418 -18.91 19.06 -9.88
C ASP A 418 -17.55 18.50 -10.28
N ASN A 419 -16.47 19.17 -9.87
CA ASN A 419 -15.12 18.64 -10.03
C ASN A 419 -14.72 17.71 -8.88
N GLU A 420 -13.50 17.19 -8.93
CA GLU A 420 -12.99 16.20 -7.98
C GLU A 420 -12.58 16.79 -6.61
N THR A 421 -12.63 18.11 -6.41
CA THR A 421 -12.09 18.75 -5.19
C THR A 421 -12.85 18.40 -3.90
N GLY A 422 -14.10 17.94 -4.01
CA GLY A 422 -14.89 17.47 -2.86
C GLY A 422 -14.29 16.24 -2.18
N PHE A 423 -13.49 15.44 -2.88
CA PHE A 423 -12.82 14.28 -2.28
C PHE A 423 -11.71 14.67 -1.28
N LEU A 424 -11.34 15.95 -1.20
CA LEU A 424 -10.39 16.46 -0.20
C LEU A 424 -11.06 16.89 1.12
N GLU A 425 -12.39 16.95 1.21
CA GLU A 425 -13.12 17.49 2.37
C GLU A 425 -12.73 16.84 3.70
N THR A 426 -12.55 15.51 3.71
CA THR A 426 -12.10 14.81 4.93
C THR A 426 -10.71 15.27 5.40
N LEU A 427 -9.82 15.63 4.47
CA LEU A 427 -8.49 16.14 4.81
C LEU A 427 -8.56 17.61 5.25
N ASP A 428 -9.47 18.41 4.66
CA ASP A 428 -9.72 19.77 5.12
C ASP A 428 -10.19 19.79 6.57
N GLU A 429 -11.09 18.88 6.97
CA GLU A 429 -11.55 18.78 8.36
C GLU A 429 -10.41 18.40 9.33
N ILE A 430 -9.52 17.49 8.91
CA ILE A 430 -8.35 17.08 9.70
C ILE A 430 -7.41 18.28 9.88
N VAL A 431 -7.11 19.01 8.82
CA VAL A 431 -6.23 20.18 8.89
C VAL A 431 -6.89 21.36 9.60
N ALA A 432 -8.19 21.61 9.42
CA ALA A 432 -8.89 22.68 10.14
C ALA A 432 -8.93 22.42 11.65
N SER A 433 -9.16 21.17 12.06
CA SER A 433 -9.20 20.79 13.48
C SER A 433 -7.81 20.57 14.09
N GLY A 434 -6.79 20.30 13.28
CA GLY A 434 -5.47 19.83 13.73
C GLY A 434 -5.52 18.42 14.35
N LYS A 435 -6.63 17.69 14.22
CA LYS A 435 -6.84 16.38 14.85
C LYS A 435 -6.93 15.25 13.81
N VAL A 436 -5.91 14.38 13.82
CA VAL A 436 -5.84 13.19 12.95
C VAL A 436 -6.79 12.09 13.42
N PRO A 437 -7.14 11.09 12.58
CA PRO A 437 -8.08 10.03 12.95
C PRO A 437 -7.71 9.27 14.22
N ALA A 438 -6.43 8.94 14.41
CA ALA A 438 -5.94 8.26 15.60
C ALA A 438 -6.19 9.04 16.89
N GLN A 439 -6.02 10.37 16.89
CA GLN A 439 -6.32 11.20 18.05
C GLN A 439 -7.82 11.18 18.38
N ARG A 440 -8.69 11.17 17.36
CA ARG A 440 -10.14 11.04 17.56
C ARG A 440 -10.51 9.68 18.16
N LEU A 441 -9.84 8.60 17.76
CA LEU A 441 -10.02 7.28 18.37
C LEU A 441 -9.55 7.26 19.83
N LEU A 442 -8.41 7.89 20.13
CA LEU A 442 -7.91 8.04 21.50
C LEU A 442 -8.86 8.87 22.39
N ASP A 443 -9.41 9.97 21.87
CA ASP A 443 -10.43 10.77 22.57
C ASP A 443 -11.67 9.92 22.92
N LYS A 444 -12.11 9.05 22.00
CA LYS A 444 -13.22 8.12 22.26
C LYS A 444 -12.85 7.04 23.29
N TYR A 445 -11.66 6.45 23.16
CA TYR A 445 -11.14 5.45 24.08
C TYR A 445 -11.09 5.98 25.52
N HIS A 446 -10.55 7.18 25.73
CA HIS A 446 -10.46 7.83 27.04
C HIS A 446 -11.77 8.49 27.50
N GLY A 447 -12.77 8.57 26.61
CA GLY A 447 -14.07 9.17 26.88
C GLY A 447 -15.20 8.14 26.82
N GLU A 448 -16.03 8.22 25.77
CA GLU A 448 -17.26 7.44 25.63
C GLU A 448 -17.08 5.91 25.60
N TRP A 449 -15.87 5.40 25.36
CA TRP A 449 -15.59 3.97 25.40
C TRP A 449 -15.08 3.49 26.77
N ASP A 450 -14.73 4.38 27.69
CA ASP A 450 -14.27 4.02 29.04
C ASP A 450 -13.15 2.96 29.05
N GLY A 451 -12.16 3.12 28.16
CA GLY A 451 -11.04 2.20 28.02
C GLY A 451 -11.32 0.88 27.30
N ASP A 452 -12.53 0.69 26.77
CA ASP A 452 -12.91 -0.51 26.01
C ASP A 452 -12.64 -0.33 24.50
N VAL A 453 -11.55 -0.91 24.01
CA VAL A 453 -11.19 -0.83 22.58
C VAL A 453 -12.24 -1.49 21.68
N THR A 454 -12.99 -2.48 22.17
CA THR A 454 -13.92 -3.27 21.34
C THR A 454 -15.06 -2.41 20.80
N ARG A 455 -15.29 -1.24 21.39
CA ARG A 455 -16.21 -0.22 20.86
C ARG A 455 -15.83 0.26 19.46
N VAL A 456 -14.58 0.09 19.02
CA VAL A 456 -14.14 0.42 17.66
C VAL A 456 -14.87 -0.38 16.58
N TYR A 457 -15.33 -1.60 16.88
CA TYR A 457 -16.08 -2.42 15.93
C TYR A 457 -17.47 -1.83 15.60
N LYS A 458 -17.97 -0.85 16.38
CA LYS A 458 -19.19 -0.10 16.02
C LYS A 458 -19.02 0.78 14.78
N TYR A 459 -17.78 1.06 14.38
CA TYR A 459 -17.43 1.83 13.18
C TYR A 459 -17.02 0.92 12.02
N ALA A 460 -17.10 -0.40 12.20
CA ALA A 460 -17.04 -1.34 11.11
C ALA A 460 -18.23 -1.15 10.18
N PHE A 461 -18.12 -1.70 8.98
CA PHE A 461 -19.09 -1.47 7.93
C PHE A 461 -19.56 -2.74 7.26
#